data_AF-A0A1F8P045-F1
#
_entry.id   AF-A0A1F8P045-F1
#
_cell.length_a   1.000
_cell.length_b   1.000
_cell.length_c   1.000
_cell.angle_alpha   90.00
_cell.angle_beta   90.00
_cell.angle_gamma   90.00
#
_symmetry.space_group_name_H-M   'P 1'
#
loop_
_entity.id
_entity.type
_entity.pdbx_description
1 polymer ?
#
loop_
_entity_poly.entity_id
_entity_poly.type
_entity_poly.pdbx_seq_one_letter_code
_entity_poly.pdbx_strand_id
1 'polypeptide(L)'
;MRDKIWARVLRIIGIVLLSLTAVFTLMGGAGTSCVALNPTGYEGKFDGIAPFQWLYILFVIVTLAIGAMGVRAAVLLIRGAKNAYRHSLVALSAGAAVGIIHIAASRILRGGSMPVDMVVYTTIVTLIVFLLFRIPGVWQGVDFEKPEGGKGTGRHAAAIALAFCGVLTLTIQFLMAPTHTMVGVNYADVWHSTMNVVGAALILAGAGLLVHREGRMRLATALPLADPVK
;
A
#
# COMPACT_ATOMS: atom_id res chain seq x y z
N MET A 1 -3.34 31.56 -1.61
CA MET A 1 -2.41 30.70 -2.37
C MET A 1 -1.84 29.55 -1.53
N ARG A 2 -1.48 29.80 -0.26
CA ARG A 2 -0.97 28.80 0.70
C ARG A 2 -1.93 27.63 0.93
N ASP A 3 -3.22 27.91 1.00
CA ASP A 3 -4.28 26.92 1.28
C ASP A 3 -4.43 25.87 0.16
N LYS A 4 -4.15 26.26 -1.09
CA LYS A 4 -4.20 25.35 -2.26
C LYS A 4 -2.98 24.41 -2.34
N ILE A 5 -1.82 24.84 -1.85
CA ILE A 5 -0.60 24.01 -1.87
C ILE A 5 -0.64 22.99 -0.74
N TRP A 6 -0.99 23.42 0.47
CA TRP A 6 -1.10 22.55 1.63
C TRP A 6 -2.10 21.42 1.40
N ALA A 7 -3.29 21.75 0.86
CA ALA A 7 -4.31 20.77 0.52
C ALA A 7 -3.80 19.70 -0.46
N ARG A 8 -3.07 20.14 -1.51
CA ARG A 8 -2.47 19.25 -2.50
C ARG A 8 -1.44 18.31 -1.90
N VAL A 9 -0.56 18.84 -1.04
CA VAL A 9 0.45 18.04 -0.37
C VAL A 9 -0.20 16.98 0.51
N LEU A 10 -1.20 17.34 1.32
CA LEU A 10 -1.93 16.38 2.15
C LEU A 10 -2.65 15.31 1.33
N ARG A 11 -3.22 15.69 0.18
CA ARG A 11 -3.85 14.74 -0.73
C ARG A 11 -2.85 13.71 -1.25
N ILE A 12 -1.67 14.16 -1.67
CA ILE A 12 -0.58 13.28 -2.12
C ILE A 12 -0.13 12.37 -0.98
N ILE A 13 0.12 12.93 0.21
CA ILE A 13 0.52 12.16 1.40
C ILE A 13 -0.51 11.07 1.71
N GLY A 14 -1.81 11.40 1.72
CA GLY A 14 -2.87 10.42 1.98
C GLY A 14 -2.90 9.28 0.96
N ILE A 15 -2.73 9.59 -0.32
CA ILE A 15 -2.67 8.59 -1.40
C ILE A 15 -1.44 7.69 -1.24
N VAL A 16 -0.27 8.26 -1.00
CA VAL A 16 0.98 7.51 -0.82
C VAL A 16 0.88 6.60 0.40
N LEU A 17 0.38 7.13 1.53
CA LEU A 17 0.24 6.40 2.77
C LEU A 17 -0.72 5.21 2.63
N LEU A 18 -1.88 5.41 1.99
CA LEU A 18 -2.82 4.32 1.72
C LEU A 18 -2.22 3.27 0.76
N SER A 19 -1.51 3.72 -0.27
CA SER A 19 -0.87 2.81 -1.24
C SER A 19 0.20 1.93 -0.59
N LEU A 20 1.08 2.54 0.23
CA LEU A 20 2.08 1.82 1.01
C LEU A 20 1.43 0.83 1.98
N THR A 21 0.37 1.24 2.67
CA THR A 21 -0.37 0.37 3.60
C THR A 21 -0.98 -0.82 2.88
N ALA A 22 -1.59 -0.59 1.71
CA ALA A 22 -2.21 -1.64 0.91
C ALA A 22 -1.18 -2.65 0.38
N VAL A 23 -0.04 -2.18 -0.13
CA VAL A 23 1.06 -3.05 -0.58
C VAL A 23 1.66 -3.81 0.59
N PHE A 24 1.87 -3.17 1.74
CA PHE A 24 2.40 -3.84 2.92
C PHE A 24 1.42 -4.90 3.47
N THR A 25 0.11 -4.63 3.39
CA THR A 25 -0.92 -5.62 3.73
C THR A 25 -0.88 -6.82 2.80
N LEU A 26 -0.77 -6.61 1.48
CA LEU A 26 -0.62 -7.70 0.51
C LEU A 26 0.63 -8.55 0.79
N MET A 27 1.76 -7.90 1.06
CA MET A 27 3.01 -8.56 1.42
C MET A 27 2.90 -9.32 2.74
N GLY A 28 2.22 -8.76 3.74
CA GLY A 28 1.98 -9.43 5.01
C GLY A 28 1.14 -10.70 4.85
N GLY A 29 0.08 -10.63 4.04
CA GLY A 29 -0.75 -11.80 3.71
C GLY A 29 0.04 -12.86 2.96
N ALA A 30 0.74 -12.48 1.89
CA ALA A 30 1.58 -13.39 1.10
C ALA A 30 2.71 -13.99 1.93
N GLY A 31 3.37 -13.20 2.77
CA GLY A 31 4.47 -13.63 3.64
C GLY A 31 4.03 -14.57 4.77
N THR A 32 2.77 -14.51 5.19
CA THR A 32 2.20 -15.45 6.19
C THR A 32 1.94 -16.84 5.58
N SER A 33 1.88 -16.96 4.25
CA SER A 33 1.52 -18.22 3.58
C SER A 33 2.45 -19.39 3.92
N CYS A 34 3.73 -19.16 4.15
CA CYS A 34 4.70 -20.21 4.46
C CYS A 34 4.29 -21.01 5.72
N VAL A 35 4.11 -20.30 6.83
CA VAL A 35 3.70 -20.89 8.12
C VAL A 35 2.22 -21.31 8.13
N ALA A 36 1.38 -20.71 7.29
CA ALA A 36 -0.02 -21.12 7.14
C ALA A 36 -0.16 -22.44 6.36
N LEU A 37 0.71 -22.72 5.40
CA LEU A 37 0.63 -23.92 4.57
C LEU A 37 1.47 -25.09 5.12
N ASN A 38 2.56 -24.80 5.83
CA ASN A 38 3.43 -25.82 6.42
C ASN A 38 3.88 -25.41 7.84
N PRO A 39 2.97 -25.35 8.83
CA PRO A 39 3.30 -24.85 10.18
C PRO A 39 4.40 -25.66 10.88
N THR A 40 4.52 -26.96 10.60
CA THR A 40 5.53 -27.86 11.20
C THR A 40 6.86 -27.87 10.46
N GLY A 41 6.98 -27.15 9.34
CA GLY A 41 8.20 -27.14 8.51
C GLY A 41 9.28 -26.16 8.96
N TYR A 42 9.01 -25.35 9.98
CA TYR A 42 9.87 -24.25 10.42
C TYR A 42 10.41 -24.40 11.85
N GLU A 43 10.07 -25.52 12.50
CA GLU A 43 10.40 -25.91 13.88
C GLU A 43 9.99 -24.89 14.96
N GLY A 44 9.91 -25.37 16.20
CA GLY A 44 9.76 -24.52 17.38
C GLY A 44 8.38 -23.88 17.48
N LYS A 45 8.34 -22.54 17.58
CA LYS A 45 7.11 -21.82 17.96
C LYS A 45 5.97 -21.95 16.94
N PHE A 46 6.24 -22.31 15.69
CA PHE A 46 5.21 -22.41 14.66
C PHE A 46 4.38 -23.71 14.76
N ASP A 47 4.85 -24.72 15.48
CA ASP A 47 4.12 -25.98 15.67
C ASP A 47 2.77 -25.78 16.38
N GLY A 48 2.66 -24.76 17.24
CA GLY A 48 1.41 -24.36 17.89
C GLY A 48 0.32 -23.88 16.90
N ILE A 49 0.69 -23.57 15.65
CA ILE A 49 -0.25 -23.23 14.59
C ILE A 49 -0.90 -24.49 13.98
N ALA A 50 -0.26 -25.67 14.03
CA ALA A 50 -0.71 -26.86 13.30
C ALA A 50 -2.19 -27.24 13.59
N PRO A 51 -2.69 -27.23 14.85
CA PRO A 51 -4.11 -27.51 15.13
C PRO A 51 -5.07 -26.43 14.59
N PHE A 52 -4.56 -25.23 14.30
CA PHE A 52 -5.30 -24.05 13.85
C PHE A 52 -4.88 -23.60 12.45
N GLN A 53 -4.31 -24.51 11.64
CA GLN A 53 -3.80 -24.19 10.31
C GLN A 53 -4.86 -23.51 9.42
N TRP A 54 -6.11 -23.98 9.50
CA TRP A 54 -7.25 -23.42 8.78
C TRP A 54 -7.46 -21.92 9.07
N LEU A 55 -7.23 -21.49 10.32
CA LEU A 55 -7.39 -20.11 10.75
C LEU A 55 -6.30 -19.23 10.13
N TYR A 56 -5.07 -19.73 10.02
CA TYR A 56 -3.96 -19.03 9.38
C TYR A 56 -4.14 -18.92 7.87
N ILE A 57 -4.66 -19.97 7.23
CA ILE A 57 -5.05 -19.91 5.81
C ILE A 57 -6.14 -18.86 5.61
N LEU A 58 -7.13 -18.79 6.51
CA LEU A 58 -8.15 -17.75 6.47
C LEU A 58 -7.53 -16.35 6.64
N PHE A 59 -6.59 -16.16 7.57
CA PHE A 59 -5.87 -14.89 7.70
C PHE A 59 -5.15 -14.50 6.42
N VAL A 60 -4.49 -15.44 5.73
CA VAL A 60 -3.83 -15.18 4.44
C VAL A 60 -4.84 -14.68 3.39
N ILE A 61 -5.93 -15.44 3.18
CA ILE A 61 -6.92 -15.11 2.15
C ILE A 61 -7.58 -13.76 2.44
N VAL A 62 -8.02 -13.53 3.68
CA VAL A 62 -8.70 -12.30 4.08
C VAL A 62 -7.75 -11.10 4.01
N THR A 63 -6.51 -11.26 4.47
CA THR A 63 -5.51 -10.18 4.40
C THR A 63 -5.19 -9.80 2.96
N LEU A 64 -5.04 -10.77 2.06
CA LEU A 64 -4.85 -10.50 0.63
C LEU A 64 -6.06 -9.78 0.01
N ALA A 65 -7.28 -10.19 0.35
CA ALA A 65 -8.49 -9.54 -0.13
C ALA A 65 -8.59 -8.08 0.37
N ILE A 66 -8.23 -7.83 1.63
CA ILE A 66 -8.20 -6.48 2.21
C ILE A 66 -7.11 -5.63 1.55
N GLY A 67 -5.93 -6.20 1.31
CA GLY A 67 -4.86 -5.52 0.58
C GLY A 67 -5.29 -5.10 -0.83
N ALA A 68 -5.95 -6.00 -1.57
CA ALA A 68 -6.49 -5.71 -2.89
C ALA A 68 -7.59 -4.64 -2.86
N MET A 69 -8.47 -4.69 -1.85
CA MET A 69 -9.45 -3.63 -1.59
C MET A 69 -8.78 -2.29 -1.29
N GLY A 70 -7.68 -2.28 -0.53
CA GLY A 70 -6.86 -1.09 -0.26
C GLY A 70 -6.23 -0.50 -1.52
N VAL A 71 -5.67 -1.34 -2.40
CA VAL A 71 -5.15 -0.91 -3.72
C VAL A 71 -6.25 -0.27 -4.55
N ARG A 72 -7.43 -0.91 -4.62
CA ARG A 72 -8.60 -0.34 -5.31
C ARG A 72 -9.00 1.01 -4.72
N ALA A 73 -9.04 1.14 -3.38
CA ALA A 73 -9.35 2.40 -2.72
C ALA A 73 -8.32 3.49 -3.04
N ALA A 74 -7.03 3.17 -3.09
CA ALA A 74 -5.99 4.11 -3.51
C ALA A 74 -6.18 4.60 -4.96
N VAL A 75 -6.53 3.69 -5.88
CA VAL A 75 -6.87 4.06 -7.27
C VAL A 75 -8.08 5.00 -7.31
N LEU A 76 -9.10 4.75 -6.50
CA LEU A 76 -10.28 5.61 -6.41
C LEU A 76 -9.94 7.00 -5.84
N LEU A 77 -9.04 7.11 -4.86
CA LEU A 77 -8.57 8.40 -4.33
C LEU A 77 -7.77 9.19 -5.36
N ILE A 78 -6.89 8.51 -6.11
CA ILE A 78 -6.10 9.08 -7.21
C ILE A 78 -7.03 9.67 -8.28
N ARG A 79 -8.11 8.96 -8.60
CA ARG A 79 -9.11 9.38 -9.59
C ARG A 79 -10.09 10.42 -9.06
N GLY A 80 -10.10 10.68 -7.74
CA GLY A 80 -11.08 11.56 -7.10
C GLY A 80 -12.51 11.05 -7.25
N ALA A 81 -12.71 9.73 -7.19
CA ALA A 81 -14.02 9.12 -7.35
C ALA A 81 -14.94 9.37 -6.14
N LYS A 82 -16.24 9.38 -6.38
CA LYS A 82 -17.27 9.42 -5.32
C LYS A 82 -17.08 8.24 -4.36
N ASN A 83 -17.25 8.45 -3.06
CA ASN A 83 -17.04 7.45 -2.00
C ASN A 83 -15.62 6.89 -1.88
N ALA A 84 -14.62 7.41 -2.62
CA ALA A 84 -13.26 6.89 -2.57
C ALA A 84 -12.72 6.87 -1.13
N TYR A 85 -12.99 7.94 -0.39
CA TYR A 85 -12.57 8.09 0.99
C TYR A 85 -13.26 7.11 1.93
N ARG A 86 -14.56 6.86 1.74
CA ARG A 86 -15.29 5.82 2.48
C ARG A 86 -14.70 4.43 2.23
N HIS A 87 -14.36 4.11 0.98
CA HIS A 87 -13.72 2.83 0.66
C HIS A 87 -12.35 2.68 1.33
N SER A 88 -11.57 3.76 1.42
CA SER A 88 -10.30 3.77 2.18
C SER A 88 -10.52 3.46 3.65
N LEU A 89 -11.50 4.12 4.30
CA LEU A 89 -11.82 3.86 5.71
C LEU A 89 -12.27 2.41 5.93
N VAL A 90 -13.14 1.88 5.07
CA VAL A 90 -13.57 0.48 5.18
C VAL A 90 -12.38 -0.48 5.06
N ALA A 91 -11.48 -0.25 4.10
CA ALA A 91 -10.31 -1.10 3.93
C ALA A 91 -9.37 -1.06 5.14
N LEU A 92 -9.09 0.14 5.66
CA LEU A 92 -8.22 0.33 6.82
C LEU A 92 -8.83 -0.23 8.10
N SER A 93 -10.13 -0.02 8.33
CA SER A 93 -10.83 -0.58 9.50
C SER A 93 -10.91 -2.10 9.44
N ALA A 94 -11.21 -2.68 8.28
CA ALA A 94 -11.21 -4.14 8.10
C ALA A 94 -9.80 -4.73 8.33
N GLY A 95 -8.77 -4.10 7.77
CA GLY A 95 -7.38 -4.52 7.95
C GLY A 95 -6.92 -4.44 9.40
N ALA A 96 -7.26 -3.35 10.09
CA ALA A 96 -6.96 -3.20 11.51
C ALA A 96 -7.67 -4.27 12.36
N ALA A 97 -8.97 -4.49 12.14
CA ALA A 97 -9.74 -5.47 12.89
C ALA A 97 -9.21 -6.90 12.71
N VAL A 98 -9.05 -7.35 11.46
CA VAL A 98 -8.53 -8.69 11.15
C VAL A 98 -7.10 -8.85 11.66
N GLY A 99 -6.26 -7.83 11.46
CA GLY A 99 -4.87 -7.87 11.90
C GLY A 99 -4.71 -7.91 13.42
N ILE A 100 -5.54 -7.18 14.19
CA ILE A 100 -5.54 -7.26 15.65
C ILE A 100 -5.94 -8.67 16.13
N ILE A 101 -6.95 -9.27 15.49
CA ILE A 101 -7.34 -10.66 15.79
C ILE A 101 -6.19 -11.62 15.48
N HIS A 102 -5.49 -11.43 14.35
CA HIS A 102 -4.34 -12.26 13.97
C HIS A 102 -3.16 -12.10 14.94
N ILE A 103 -2.89 -10.88 15.44
CA ILE A 103 -1.90 -10.64 16.50
C ILE A 103 -2.27 -11.41 17.76
N ALA A 104 -3.53 -11.29 18.22
CA ALA A 104 -4.01 -11.96 19.43
C ALA A 104 -3.88 -13.49 19.31
N ALA A 105 -4.38 -14.06 18.20
CA ALA A 105 -4.26 -15.48 17.93
C ALA A 105 -2.80 -15.94 17.90
N SER A 106 -1.92 -15.20 17.23
CA SER A 106 -0.50 -15.56 17.15
C SER A 106 0.20 -15.50 18.51
N ARG A 107 -0.07 -14.49 19.34
CA ARG A 107 0.53 -14.41 20.68
C ARG A 107 0.07 -15.54 21.58
N ILE A 108 -1.19 -15.95 21.47
CA ILE A 108 -1.74 -17.09 22.24
C ILE A 108 -1.12 -18.41 21.78
N LEU A 109 -1.01 -18.64 20.47
CA LEU A 109 -0.63 -19.94 19.91
C LEU A 109 0.89 -20.17 19.84
N ARG A 110 1.68 -19.11 19.66
CA ARG A 110 3.13 -19.22 19.43
C ARG A 110 3.99 -18.22 20.21
N GLY A 111 3.41 -17.53 21.19
CA GLY A 111 4.11 -16.58 22.06
C GLY A 111 4.57 -15.27 21.39
N GLY A 112 4.27 -15.07 20.10
CA GLY A 112 4.65 -13.86 19.37
C GLY A 112 3.83 -13.68 18.10
N SER A 113 3.83 -12.47 17.55
CA SER A 113 2.98 -12.11 16.40
C SER A 113 3.77 -11.55 15.21
N MET A 114 5.06 -11.29 15.36
CA MET A 114 5.88 -10.80 14.25
C MET A 114 5.82 -11.77 13.05
N PRO A 115 5.68 -11.26 11.81
CA PRO A 115 5.75 -9.84 11.43
C PRO A 115 4.42 -9.07 11.43
N VAL A 116 3.28 -9.69 11.77
CA VAL A 116 1.96 -9.07 11.57
C VAL A 116 1.77 -7.78 12.38
N ASP A 117 2.48 -7.62 13.50
CA ASP A 117 2.50 -6.39 14.30
C ASP A 117 2.77 -5.16 13.45
N MET A 118 3.80 -5.19 12.60
CA MET A 118 4.17 -4.04 11.78
C MET A 118 3.10 -3.69 10.76
N VAL A 119 2.48 -4.70 10.14
CA VAL A 119 1.38 -4.50 9.18
C VAL A 119 0.20 -3.81 9.87
N VAL A 120 -0.14 -4.26 11.08
CA VAL A 120 -1.24 -3.68 11.87
C VAL A 120 -0.92 -2.27 12.33
N TYR A 121 0.28 -2.03 12.84
CA TYR A 121 0.69 -0.70 13.30
C TYR A 121 0.67 0.31 12.16
N THR A 122 1.20 -0.04 10.98
CA THR A 122 1.10 0.82 9.80
C THR A 122 -0.36 1.05 9.41
N THR A 123 -1.21 0.03 9.45
CA THR A 123 -2.63 0.17 9.14
C THR A 123 -3.36 1.09 10.11
N ILE A 124 -3.10 0.96 11.41
CA ILE A 124 -3.69 1.82 12.45
C ILE A 124 -3.22 3.26 12.31
N VAL A 125 -1.93 3.49 12.10
CA VAL A 125 -1.39 4.84 11.86
C VAL A 125 -2.06 5.46 10.63
N THR A 126 -2.16 4.72 9.54
CA THR A 126 -2.85 5.19 8.33
C THR A 126 -4.32 5.47 8.57
N LEU A 127 -5.02 4.60 9.31
CA LEU A 127 -6.42 4.82 9.71
C LEU A 127 -6.57 6.11 10.50
N ILE A 128 -5.71 6.34 11.51
CA ILE A 128 -5.73 7.56 12.33
C ILE A 128 -5.52 8.79 11.43
N VAL A 129 -4.50 8.77 10.56
CA VAL A 129 -4.23 9.88 9.64
C VAL A 129 -5.44 10.15 8.75
N PHE A 130 -6.07 9.10 8.21
CA PHE A 130 -7.28 9.25 7.41
C PHE A 130 -8.38 9.89 8.26
N LEU A 131 -8.70 9.37 9.44
CA LEU A 131 -9.72 9.95 10.33
C LEU A 131 -9.46 11.43 10.64
N LEU A 132 -8.19 11.83 10.82
CA LEU A 132 -7.82 13.24 10.99
C LEU A 132 -8.12 14.10 9.76
N PHE A 133 -7.99 13.57 8.54
CA PHE A 133 -8.42 14.30 7.33
C PHE A 133 -9.91 14.58 7.29
N ARG A 134 -10.74 13.85 8.05
CA ARG A 134 -12.19 14.08 8.09
C ARG A 134 -12.59 15.26 8.98
N ILE A 135 -11.68 15.80 9.78
CA ILE A 135 -11.95 16.98 10.61
C ILE A 135 -12.42 18.13 9.70
N PRO A 136 -13.53 18.83 10.01
CA PRO A 136 -14.15 19.79 9.10
C PRO A 136 -13.18 20.83 8.52
N GLY A 137 -12.25 21.36 9.32
CA GLY A 137 -11.24 22.32 8.86
C GLY A 137 -10.23 21.76 7.86
N VAL A 138 -9.89 20.48 7.95
CA VAL A 138 -8.99 19.80 6.99
C VAL A 138 -9.75 19.36 5.75
N TRP A 139 -10.95 18.77 5.94
CA TRP A 139 -11.76 18.22 4.86
C TRP A 139 -12.16 19.27 3.82
N GLN A 140 -12.44 20.51 4.24
CA GLN A 140 -12.76 21.61 3.33
C GLN A 140 -11.64 21.89 2.31
N GLY A 141 -10.38 21.61 2.67
CA GLY A 141 -9.24 21.75 1.78
C GLY A 141 -8.89 20.48 0.99
N VAL A 142 -8.95 19.30 1.63
CA VAL A 142 -8.40 18.04 1.10
C VAL A 142 -9.48 17.09 0.57
N ASP A 143 -10.68 17.56 0.27
CA ASP A 143 -11.80 16.72 -0.19
C ASP A 143 -11.38 15.76 -1.31
N PHE A 144 -11.21 14.48 -0.94
CA PHE A 144 -10.68 13.45 -1.82
C PHE A 144 -11.68 13.04 -2.91
N GLU A 145 -12.97 13.39 -2.75
CA GLU A 145 -14.05 13.01 -3.66
C GLU A 145 -14.33 14.07 -4.72
N LYS A 146 -13.54 15.15 -4.71
CA LYS A 146 -13.53 16.16 -5.78
C LYS A 146 -12.25 16.03 -6.60
N PRO A 147 -12.32 16.10 -7.94
CA PRO A 147 -11.13 16.30 -8.75
C PRO A 147 -10.48 17.61 -8.33
N GLU A 148 -9.19 17.59 -8.00
CA GLU A 148 -8.48 18.83 -7.72
C GLU A 148 -8.45 19.70 -8.99
N GLY A 149 -8.75 21.00 -8.86
CA GLY A 149 -8.72 21.94 -10.00
C GLY A 149 -7.32 22.18 -10.60
N GLY A 150 -6.27 21.59 -10.02
CA GLY A 150 -4.90 21.63 -10.55
C GLY A 150 -4.66 20.52 -11.57
N LYS A 151 -4.33 20.90 -12.82
CA LYS A 151 -4.00 19.95 -13.91
C LYS A 151 -2.86 18.99 -13.50
N GLY A 152 -3.20 17.77 -13.09
CA GLY A 152 -2.26 16.66 -12.92
C GLY A 152 -1.99 16.15 -11.50
N THR A 153 -2.64 16.67 -10.45
CA THR A 153 -2.38 16.23 -9.06
C THR A 153 -2.52 14.72 -8.88
N GLY A 154 -3.60 14.10 -9.38
CA GLY A 154 -3.80 12.65 -9.27
C GLY A 154 -2.69 11.85 -9.94
N ARG A 155 -2.16 12.33 -11.07
CA ARG A 155 -1.04 11.68 -11.78
C ARG A 155 0.27 11.80 -11.00
N HIS A 156 0.56 12.95 -10.40
CA HIS A 156 1.71 13.10 -9.51
C HIS A 156 1.58 12.20 -8.28
N ALA A 157 0.41 12.15 -7.66
CA ALA A 157 0.14 11.27 -6.53
C ALA A 157 0.33 9.79 -6.91
N ALA A 158 -0.15 9.37 -8.08
CA ALA A 158 0.03 8.01 -8.60
C ALA A 158 1.51 7.70 -8.85
N ALA A 159 2.25 8.60 -9.50
CA ALA A 159 3.67 8.41 -9.78
C ALA A 159 4.49 8.28 -8.49
N ILE A 160 4.25 9.16 -7.51
CA ILE A 160 4.91 9.13 -6.21
C ILE A 160 4.53 7.84 -5.46
N ALA A 161 3.24 7.48 -5.42
CA ALA A 161 2.78 6.26 -4.76
C ALA A 161 3.44 5.01 -5.36
N LEU A 162 3.50 4.90 -6.69
CA LEU A 162 4.18 3.80 -7.37
C LEU A 162 5.67 3.74 -7.04
N ALA A 163 6.37 4.88 -7.05
CA ALA A 163 7.79 4.93 -6.70
C ALA A 163 8.03 4.48 -5.25
N PHE A 164 7.27 4.98 -4.29
CA PHE A 164 7.39 4.59 -2.88
C PHE A 164 6.99 3.13 -2.64
N CYS A 165 5.94 2.63 -3.29
CA CYS A 165 5.59 1.21 -3.24
C CYS A 165 6.67 0.33 -3.85
N GLY A 166 7.31 0.78 -4.93
CA GLY A 166 8.44 0.08 -5.54
C GLY A 166 9.66 0.04 -4.61
N VAL A 167 10.01 1.16 -3.98
CA VAL A 167 11.09 1.20 -2.96
C VAL A 167 10.77 0.27 -1.79
N LEU A 168 9.55 0.29 -1.26
CA LEU A 168 9.12 -0.65 -0.22
C LEU A 168 9.31 -2.10 -0.70
N THR A 169 8.87 -2.41 -1.90
CA THR A 169 8.99 -3.76 -2.48
C THR A 169 10.44 -4.22 -2.59
N LEU A 170 11.36 -3.35 -3.02
CA LEU A 170 12.79 -3.67 -3.13
C LEU A 170 13.47 -3.85 -1.76
N THR A 171 12.95 -3.18 -0.73
CA THR A 171 13.63 -3.10 0.58
C THR A 171 13.05 -4.03 1.63
N ILE A 172 11.81 -4.48 1.47
CA ILE A 172 11.08 -5.21 2.52
C ILE A 172 11.76 -6.51 2.94
N GLN A 173 12.41 -7.21 2.00
CA GLN A 173 13.12 -8.47 2.30
C GLN A 173 14.27 -8.28 3.30
N PHE A 174 14.94 -7.12 3.26
CA PHE A 174 16.01 -6.77 4.20
C PHE A 174 15.44 -6.33 5.53
N LEU A 175 14.37 -5.54 5.51
CA LEU A 175 13.71 -5.06 6.74
C LEU A 175 13.09 -6.20 7.54
N MET A 176 12.58 -7.24 6.86
CA MET A 176 11.87 -8.35 7.48
C MET A 176 12.79 -9.55 7.82
N ALA A 177 14.04 -9.55 7.36
CA ALA A 177 15.01 -10.64 7.59
C ALA A 177 15.15 -11.05 9.09
N PRO A 178 15.20 -10.13 10.08
CA PRO A 178 15.31 -10.52 11.49
C PRO A 178 14.12 -11.35 12.00
N THR A 179 12.96 -11.25 11.35
CA THR A 179 11.72 -11.94 11.75
C THR A 179 11.38 -13.14 10.88
N HIS A 180 12.08 -13.30 9.76
CA HIS A 180 11.88 -14.38 8.78
C HIS A 180 13.12 -15.26 8.60
N THR A 181 14.17 -15.07 9.40
CA THR A 181 15.25 -16.05 9.50
C THR A 181 14.82 -17.19 10.42
N MET A 182 14.59 -18.36 9.83
CA MET A 182 14.15 -19.57 10.53
C MET A 182 15.15 -20.68 10.22
N VAL A 183 15.64 -21.38 11.26
CA VAL A 183 16.63 -22.47 11.11
C VAL A 183 17.86 -22.05 10.28
N GLY A 184 18.32 -20.81 10.45
CA GLY A 184 19.48 -20.26 9.71
C GLY A 184 19.20 -19.84 8.26
N VAL A 185 17.98 -19.99 7.76
CA VAL A 185 17.57 -19.60 6.39
C VAL A 185 16.72 -18.34 6.43
N ASN A 186 17.08 -17.32 5.64
CA ASN A 186 16.31 -16.09 5.50
C ASN A 186 15.14 -16.26 4.52
N TYR A 187 13.96 -16.56 5.03
CA TYR A 187 12.76 -16.74 4.20
C TYR A 187 12.20 -15.43 3.62
N ALA A 188 12.62 -14.27 4.10
CA ALA A 188 12.24 -13.00 3.48
C ALA A 188 12.87 -12.83 2.09
N ASP A 189 13.99 -13.51 1.82
CA ASP A 189 14.73 -13.43 0.55
C ASP A 189 14.32 -14.51 -0.46
N VAL A 190 13.40 -15.42 -0.10
CA VAL A 190 12.89 -16.45 -1.04
C VAL A 190 12.24 -15.82 -2.27
N TRP A 191 11.69 -14.61 -2.14
CA TRP A 191 11.01 -13.88 -3.20
C TRP A 191 11.92 -12.85 -3.89
N HIS A 192 13.24 -12.96 -3.73
CA HIS A 192 14.22 -11.95 -4.17
C HIS A 192 13.99 -11.46 -5.60
N SER A 193 13.97 -12.39 -6.56
CA SER A 193 13.80 -12.05 -7.98
C SER A 193 12.43 -11.42 -8.25
N THR A 194 11.36 -11.96 -7.66
CA THR A 194 10.01 -11.44 -7.83
C THR A 194 9.88 -10.02 -7.27
N MET A 195 10.40 -9.78 -6.06
CA MET A 195 10.37 -8.46 -5.42
C MET A 195 11.23 -7.45 -6.19
N ASN A 196 12.40 -7.86 -6.69
CA ASN A 196 13.22 -7.00 -7.55
C ASN A 196 12.51 -6.60 -8.84
N VAL A 197 11.92 -7.56 -9.54
CA VAL A 197 11.20 -7.30 -10.80
C VAL A 197 9.99 -6.41 -10.56
N VAL A 198 9.15 -6.74 -9.57
CA VAL A 198 7.95 -5.95 -9.26
C VAL A 198 8.33 -4.55 -8.76
N GLY A 199 9.30 -4.45 -7.85
CA GLY A 199 9.75 -3.18 -7.31
C GLY A 199 10.34 -2.25 -8.39
N ALA A 200 11.19 -2.79 -9.26
CA ALA A 200 11.72 -2.04 -10.40
C ALA A 200 10.61 -1.62 -11.37
N ALA A 201 9.68 -2.52 -11.69
CA ALA A 201 8.54 -2.22 -12.56
C ALA A 201 7.66 -1.10 -11.99
N LEU A 202 7.40 -1.08 -10.68
CA LEU A 202 6.65 -0.03 -10.01
C LEU A 202 7.37 1.33 -10.09
N ILE A 203 8.69 1.36 -9.87
CA ILE A 203 9.49 2.59 -9.99
C ILE A 203 9.48 3.10 -11.43
N LEU A 204 9.72 2.22 -12.41
CA LEU A 204 9.72 2.57 -13.83
C LEU A 204 8.34 3.05 -14.30
N ALA A 205 7.26 2.42 -13.84
CA ALA A 205 5.89 2.88 -14.11
C ALA A 205 5.62 4.27 -13.51
N GLY A 206 6.09 4.52 -12.28
CA GLY A 206 6.03 5.84 -11.65
C GLY A 206 6.78 6.91 -12.45
N ALA A 207 8.01 6.61 -12.90
CA ALA A 207 8.81 7.49 -13.73
C ALA A 207 8.15 7.75 -15.11
N GLY A 208 7.63 6.70 -15.75
CA GLY A 208 6.90 6.83 -17.02
C GLY A 208 5.65 7.72 -16.92
N LEU A 209 4.95 7.67 -15.78
CA LEU A 209 3.86 8.59 -15.47
C LEU A 209 4.34 10.03 -15.25
N LEU A 210 5.62 10.34 -15.04
CA LEU A 210 6.08 11.73 -15.05
C LEU A 210 6.46 12.16 -16.47
N VAL A 211 7.23 11.34 -17.19
CA VAL A 211 7.81 11.67 -18.51
C VAL A 211 6.77 11.79 -19.64
N HIS A 212 5.74 10.93 -19.69
CA HIS A 212 4.78 10.90 -20.81
C HIS A 212 3.99 12.23 -20.99
N ARG A 213 3.96 13.13 -20.00
CA ARG A 213 3.33 14.46 -20.16
C ARG A 213 4.29 15.48 -20.78
N GLU A 214 5.56 15.45 -20.41
CA GLU A 214 6.57 16.35 -20.96
C GLU A 214 6.81 16.06 -22.44
N GLY A 215 6.82 14.79 -22.83
CA GLY A 215 6.91 14.38 -24.23
C GLY A 215 5.74 14.92 -25.07
N ARG A 216 4.49 14.80 -24.60
CA ARG A 216 3.31 15.34 -25.31
C ARG A 216 3.28 16.87 -25.37
N MET A 217 3.65 17.58 -24.29
CA MET A 217 3.66 19.04 -24.31
C MET A 217 4.79 19.59 -25.18
N ARG A 218 5.99 18.99 -25.14
CA ARG A 218 7.12 19.39 -26.01
C ARG A 218 6.81 19.16 -27.48
N LEU A 219 6.17 18.03 -27.83
CA LEU A 219 5.73 17.76 -29.21
C LEU A 219 4.66 18.75 -29.68
N ALA A 220 3.71 19.10 -28.80
CA ALA A 220 2.64 20.06 -29.11
C ALA A 220 3.15 21.50 -29.27
N THR A 221 4.22 21.89 -28.57
CA THR A 221 4.89 23.19 -28.78
C THR A 221 5.89 23.20 -29.95
N ALA A 222 6.31 22.02 -30.42
CA ALA A 222 7.25 21.88 -31.54
C ALA A 222 6.57 21.77 -32.92
N LEU A 223 5.25 21.56 -32.97
CA LEU A 223 4.48 21.69 -34.21
C LEU A 223 4.15 23.18 -34.42
N PRO A 224 4.71 23.84 -35.46
CA PRO A 224 4.23 25.16 -35.84
C PRO A 224 2.75 25.03 -36.23
N LEU A 225 1.91 25.87 -35.63
CA LEU A 225 0.55 26.07 -36.09
C LEU A 225 0.65 26.52 -37.54
N ALA A 226 0.28 25.64 -38.49
CA ALA A 226 0.10 26.04 -39.87
C ALA A 226 -1.01 27.10 -39.85
N ASP A 227 -0.63 28.35 -40.11
CA ASP A 227 -1.57 29.45 -40.26
C ASP A 227 -2.61 29.06 -41.32
N PRO A 228 -3.93 29.18 -41.03
CA PRO A 228 -4.91 29.04 -42.07
C PRO A 228 -4.71 30.18 -43.07
N VAL A 229 -4.26 29.80 -44.27
CA VAL A 229 -4.19 30.68 -45.44
C VAL A 229 -5.57 31.31 -45.67
N LYS A 230 -5.55 32.62 -45.89
CA LYS A 230 -6.68 33.53 -46.09
C LYS A 230 -7.71 33.05 -47.11
#